data_AF-A0A522W6T3-F1
#
_entry.id   AF-A0A522W6T3-F1
#
_cell.length_a   1.000
_cell.length_b   1.000
_cell.length_c   1.000
_cell.angle_alpha   90.00
_cell.angle_beta   90.00
_cell.angle_gamma   90.00
#
_symmetry.space_group_name_H-M   'P 1'
#
loop_
_entity.id
_entity.type
_entity.pdbx_description
1 polymer ?
#
loop_
_entity_poly.entity_id
_entity_poly.type
_entity_poly.pdbx_seq_one_letter_code
_entity_poly.pdbx_strand_id
1 'polypeptide(L)' 'MFEQVLTQAGLTENQALIYEILVKNGLMPAGAVCKKTPLKRGLVYKILDELTEIGLVEKKGKAS' A
#
# COMPACT_ATOMS: atom_id res chain seq x y z
N MET A 1 8.03 -6.84 -8.75
CA MET A 1 9.26 -6.47 -9.51
C MET A 1 10.02 -5.35 -8.79
N PHE A 2 9.48 -4.71 -7.75
CA PHE A 2 10.18 -3.70 -6.96
C PHE A 2 10.51 -4.14 -5.51
N GLU A 3 10.08 -5.34 -5.10
CA GLU A 3 10.23 -5.84 -3.74
C GLU A 3 11.66 -5.71 -3.18
N GLN A 4 12.68 -6.09 -3.95
CA GLN A 4 14.09 -5.98 -3.52
C GLN A 4 14.59 -4.54 -3.40
N VAL A 5 14.07 -3.61 -4.21
CA VAL A 5 14.48 -2.20 -4.18
C VAL A 5 13.79 -1.47 -3.03
N LEU A 6 12.50 -1.74 -2.83
CA LEU A 6 11.70 -1.13 -1.76
C LEU A 6 12.14 -1.62 -0.38
N THR A 7 12.51 -2.90 -0.26
CA THR A 7 13.06 -3.44 0.99
C THR A 7 14.41 -2.83 1.33
N GLN A 8 15.29 -2.62 0.35
CA GLN A 8 16.55 -1.89 0.55
C GLN A 8 16.34 -0.41 0.91
N ALA A 9 15.21 0.19 0.49
CA ALA A 9 14.81 1.54 0.87
C ALA A 9 14.19 1.62 2.29
N GLY A 10 14.11 0.50 3.02
CA GLY A 10 13.62 0.45 4.40
C GLY A 10 12.15 0.06 4.56
N LEU A 11 11.44 -0.31 3.48
CA LEU A 11 10.09 -0.87 3.59
C LEU A 11 10.15 -2.33 4.02
N THR A 12 9.20 -2.76 4.82
CA THR A 12 8.96 -4.21 5.04
C THR A 12 8.44 -4.87 3.75
N GLU A 13 8.56 -6.18 3.63
CA GLU A 13 8.00 -6.95 2.49
C GLU A 13 6.51 -6.64 2.27
N ASN A 14 5.74 -6.56 3.36
CA ASN A 14 4.32 -6.26 3.31
C ASN A 14 4.04 -4.81 2.85
N GLN A 15 4.86 -3.85 3.28
CA GLN A 15 4.76 -2.46 2.82
C GLN A 15 5.12 -2.35 1.33
N ALA A 16 6.21 -3.00 0.91
CA ALA A 16 6.65 -3.04 -0.48
C ALA A 16 5.56 -3.65 -1.38
N LEU A 17 4.92 -4.74 -0.94
CA LEU A 17 3.82 -5.37 -1.66
C LEU A 17 2.63 -4.43 -1.87
N ILE A 18 2.16 -3.78 -0.80
CA ILE A 18 1.02 -2.84 -0.88
C ILE A 18 1.36 -1.62 -1.74
N TYR A 19 2.57 -1.08 -1.57
CA TYR A 19 3.05 0.05 -2.36
C TYR A 19 3.14 -0.30 -3.85
N GLU A 20 3.70 -1.46 -4.21
CA GLU A 20 3.77 -1.93 -5.59
C GLU A 20 2.38 -2.10 -6.22
N ILE A 21 1.38 -2.58 -5.46
CA ILE A 21 -0.01 -2.65 -5.93
C ILE A 21 -0.54 -1.26 -6.29
N LEU A 22 -0.32 -0.25 -5.44
CA LEU A 22 -0.77 1.12 -5.70
C LEU A 22 -0.03 1.74 -6.89
N VAL A 23 1.29 1.58 -7.01
CA VAL A 23 2.07 2.07 -8.16
C VAL A 23 1.55 1.49 -9.48
N LYS A 24 1.20 0.19 -9.49
CA LYS A 24 0.72 -0.50 -10.69
C LYS A 24 -0.73 -0.16 -11.07
N ASN A 25 -1.58 0.15 -10.09
CA ASN A 25 -3.03 0.31 -10.33
C ASN A 25 -3.49 1.77 -10.21
N GLY A 26 -2.63 2.68 -9.72
CA GLY A 26 -2.96 4.06 -9.44
C GLY A 26 -3.88 4.24 -8.24
N LEU A 27 -4.60 5.37 -8.22
CA LEU A 27 -5.57 5.70 -7.17
C LEU A 27 -6.68 4.64 -7.11
N MET A 28 -6.86 4.04 -5.94
CA MET A 28 -7.89 3.03 -5.75
C MET A 28 -8.38 2.94 -4.31
N PRO A 29 -9.60 2.43 -4.07
CA PRO A 29 -10.11 2.22 -2.72
C PRO A 29 -9.30 1.17 -1.94
N ALA A 30 -9.09 1.38 -0.64
CA ALA A 30 -8.42 0.43 0.25
C ALA A 30 -9.05 -0.98 0.22
N GLY A 31 -10.37 -1.06 0.07
CA GLY A 31 -11.08 -2.34 -0.07
C GLY A 31 -10.72 -3.10 -1.36
N ALA A 32 -10.35 -2.40 -2.43
CA ALA A 32 -9.88 -3.02 -3.66
C ALA A 32 -8.42 -3.49 -3.54
N VAL A 33 -7.58 -2.77 -2.75
CA VAL A 33 -6.23 -3.23 -2.39
C VAL A 33 -6.30 -4.56 -1.64
N CYS A 34 -7.24 -4.70 -0.69
CA CYS A 34 -7.45 -5.94 0.06
C CYS A 34 -7.75 -7.16 -0.82
N LYS A 35 -8.33 -6.96 -2.02
CA LYS A 35 -8.63 -8.04 -2.96
C LYS A 35 -7.46 -8.41 -3.87
N LYS A 36 -6.41 -7.58 -3.90
CA LYS A 36 -5.22 -7.76 -4.75
C LYS A 36 -3.99 -8.26 -3.99
N THR A 37 -4.16 -8.60 -2.72
CA THR A 37 -3.09 -9.05 -1.83
C THR A 37 -3.54 -10.29 -1.05
N PRO A 38 -2.64 -11.23 -0.72
CA PRO A 38 -2.95 -12.34 0.17
C PRO A 38 -3.12 -11.92 1.65
N LEU A 39 -2.86 -10.65 1.98
CA LEU A 39 -2.89 -10.16 3.36
C LEU A 39 -4.31 -9.99 3.91
N LYS A 40 -4.46 -10.22 5.22
CA LYS A 40 -5.72 -9.98 5.92
C LYS A 40 -6.07 -8.49 5.88
N ARG A 41 -7.37 -8.19 5.76
CA ARG A 41 -7.91 -6.81 5.70
C ARG A 41 -7.30 -5.90 6.77
N GLY A 42 -7.34 -6.27 8.04
CA GLY A 42 -6.80 -5.42 9.12
C GLY A 42 -5.33 -5.04 8.94
N LEU A 43 -4.50 -5.98 8.45
CA LEU A 43 -3.10 -5.73 8.15
C LEU A 43 -2.92 -4.78 6.97
N VAL A 44 -3.74 -4.92 5.91
CA VAL A 44 -3.72 -4.02 4.76
C VAL A 44 -3.99 -2.58 5.18
N TYR A 45 -5.00 -2.35 6.02
CA TYR A 45 -5.31 -1.00 6.50
C TYR A 45 -4.17 -0.45 7.36
N LYS A 46 -3.61 -1.25 8.28
CA LYS A 46 -2.44 -0.86 9.08
C LYS A 46 -1.27 -0.44 8.20
N ILE A 47 -0.95 -1.21 7.16
CA ILE A 47 0.14 -0.90 6.23
C ILE A 47 -0.14 0.38 5.43
N LEU A 48 -1.38 0.58 4.97
CA LEU A 48 -1.75 1.82 4.28
C LEU A 48 -1.60 3.05 5.20
N ASP A 49 -1.91 2.91 6.48
CA ASP A 49 -1.70 3.96 7.48
C ASP A 49 -0.19 4.21 7.69
N GLU A 50 0.62 3.16 7.90
CA GLU A 50 2.08 3.27 8.02
C GLU A 50 2.72 3.93 6.79
N LEU A 51 2.32 3.53 5.58
CA LEU A 51 2.79 4.13 4.32
C LEU A 51 2.37 5.60 4.19
N THR A 52 1.23 5.97 4.76
CA THR A 52 0.77 7.37 4.82
C THR A 52 1.62 8.16 5.83
N GLU A 53 1.91 7.60 6.99
CA GLU A 53 2.73 8.24 8.03
C GLU A 53 4.15 8.55 7.55
N ILE A 54 4.74 7.68 6.73
CA ILE A 54 6.06 7.92 6.12
C ILE A 54 6.00 8.70 4.80
N GLY A 55 4.82 9.20 4.41
CA GLY A 55 4.65 10.10 3.27
C GLY A 55 4.74 9.44 1.88
N LEU A 56 4.60 8.11 1.79
CA LEU A 56 4.65 7.40 0.51
C LEU A 56 3.28 7.28 -0.17
N VAL A 57 2.19 7.35 0.59
CA VAL A 57 0.82 7.23 0.09
C VAL A 57 -0.05 8.33 0.69
N GLU A 58 -1.05 8.79 -0.05
CA GLU A 58 -2.03 9.76 0.43
C GLU A 58 -3.46 9.22 0.32
N LYS A 59 -4.30 9.57 1.30
CA LYS A 59 -5.74 9.31 1.25
C LYS A 59 -6.43 10.44 0.49
N LYS A 60 -6.96 10.15 -0.71
CA LYS A 60 -7.96 11.04 -1.33
C LYS A 60 -9.35 10.71 -0.78
N GLY A 61 -9.98 11.71 -0.15
CA GLY A 61 -11.39 11.65 0.22
C GLY A 61 -12.29 11.46 -1.00
N LYS A 62 -13.53 11.03 -0.76
CA LYS A 62 -14.55 11.04 -1.83
C LYS A 62 -14.76 12.50 -2.25
N ALA A 63 -14.55 12.81 -3.53
CA ALA A 63 -15.10 14.03 -4.10
C ALA A 63 -16.62 13.96 -3.85
N SER A 64 -17.10 14.88 -3.00
CA SER A 64 -18.52 15.09 -2.77
C SER A 64 -19.06 16.04 -3.82
#